data_AF-A0A418DZT5-F1
#
_entry.id   AF-A0A418DZT5-F1
#
_cell.length_a   1.000
_cell.length_b   1.000
_cell.length_c   1.000
_cell.angle_alpha   90.00
_cell.angle_beta   90.00
_cell.angle_gamma   90.00
#
_symmetry.space_group_name_H-M   'P 1'
#
loop_
_entity.id
_entity.type
_entity.pdbx_description
1 polymer ?
#
loop_
_entity_poly.entity_id
_entity_poly.type
_entity_poly.pdbx_seq_one_letter_code
_entity_poly.pdbx_strand_id
1 'polypeptide(L)'
;MLVRGLAAVSNANFVQVQALVRPGRMDQMLEVGYPSPADRLAIFRQYTKAMPLATDVDLAAVSASMHDDATVTGAMIHAICKDAALRALRESEAATSVAQRHFSQAAVSAPSRR
;
A
#
# COMPACT_ATOMS: atom_id res chain seq x y z
N MET A 1 -27.92 13.21 -3.74
CA MET A 1 -26.88 14.05 -3.12
C MET A 1 -25.68 14.02 -4.07
N LEU A 2 -25.46 15.10 -4.84
CA LEU A 2 -24.44 15.16 -5.89
C LEU A 2 -23.15 15.75 -5.29
N VAL A 3 -22.09 14.94 -5.19
CA VAL A 3 -20.76 15.42 -4.78
C VAL A 3 -20.19 16.30 -5.90
N ARG A 4 -19.97 17.58 -5.64
CA ARG A 4 -19.43 18.56 -6.59
C ARG A 4 -17.91 18.73 -6.39
N GLY A 5 -17.15 17.72 -6.82
CA GLY A 5 -15.68 17.76 -6.86
C GLY A 5 -14.99 17.08 -5.67
N LEU A 6 -13.86 16.41 -5.95
CA LEU A 6 -12.97 15.77 -4.98
C LEU A 6 -11.56 16.30 -5.21
N ALA A 7 -10.88 16.71 -4.14
CA ALA A 7 -9.49 17.14 -4.15
C ALA A 7 -8.69 16.31 -3.13
N ALA A 8 -7.45 15.97 -3.46
CA ALA A 8 -6.53 15.25 -2.58
C ALA A 8 -5.28 16.10 -2.33
N VAL A 9 -4.87 16.18 -1.07
CA VAL A 9 -3.69 16.95 -0.63
C VAL A 9 -2.86 16.08 0.32
N SER A 10 -1.53 16.16 0.20
CA SER A 10 -0.60 15.38 1.02
C SER A 10 -0.21 16.07 2.34
N ASN A 11 -0.51 17.36 2.48
CA ASN A 11 -0.25 18.15 3.68
C ASN A 11 -1.46 19.04 3.96
N ALA A 12 -2.14 18.79 5.08
CA ALA A 12 -3.35 19.50 5.50
C ALA A 12 -3.12 21.00 5.72
N ASN A 13 -1.89 21.45 6.01
CA ASN A 13 -1.59 22.88 6.15
C ASN A 13 -1.76 23.65 4.83
N PHE A 14 -1.70 23.00 3.66
CA PHE A 14 -1.99 23.68 2.39
C PHE A 14 -3.48 23.99 2.18
N VAL A 15 -4.39 23.37 2.95
CA VAL A 15 -5.83 23.66 2.92
C VAL A 15 -6.16 24.97 3.66
N GLN A 16 -5.18 25.60 4.33
CA GLN A 16 -5.33 26.90 4.99
C GLN A 16 -5.57 28.08 4.04
N VAL A 17 -5.59 27.87 2.71
CA VAL A 17 -6.12 28.89 1.80
C VAL A 17 -7.60 29.07 2.13
N GLN A 18 -7.94 30.13 2.85
CA GLN A 18 -9.30 30.48 3.30
C GLN A 18 -10.36 30.49 2.18
N ALA A 19 -9.95 30.43 0.91
CA ALA A 19 -10.83 30.29 -0.25
C ALA A 19 -11.35 28.85 -0.49
N LEU A 20 -10.71 27.80 0.04
CA LEU A 20 -11.09 26.39 -0.18
C LEU A 20 -12.16 25.90 0.80
N VAL A 21 -12.11 26.34 2.07
CA VAL A 21 -12.94 25.84 3.19
C VAL A 21 -14.21 26.66 3.41
N ARG A 22 -14.67 27.44 2.43
CA ARG A 22 -15.93 28.20 2.55
C ARG A 22 -17.13 27.30 2.27
N PRO A 23 -18.26 27.49 2.98
CA PRO A 23 -19.51 26.78 2.70
C PRO A 23 -19.88 26.88 1.21
N GLY A 24 -20.11 25.74 0.56
CA GLY A 24 -20.39 25.61 -0.87
C GLY A 24 -19.20 25.21 -1.75
N ARG A 25 -18.05 24.86 -1.16
CA ARG A 25 -16.87 24.31 -1.86
C ARG A 25 -16.44 22.98 -1.23
N MET A 26 -15.45 23.00 -0.33
CA MET A 26 -15.00 21.81 0.41
C MET A 26 -15.73 21.75 1.75
N ASP A 27 -16.97 21.27 1.71
CA ASP A 27 -17.84 21.20 2.88
C ASP A 27 -17.47 20.05 3.83
N GLN A 28 -16.69 19.06 3.36
CA GLN A 28 -16.22 17.93 4.15
C GLN A 28 -14.73 17.69 3.93
N MET A 29 -14.02 17.44 5.04
CA MET A 29 -12.63 17.05 5.06
C MET A 29 -12.52 15.65 5.65
N LEU A 30 -11.89 14.75 4.91
CA LEU A 30 -11.60 13.39 5.35
C LEU A 30 -10.09 13.23 5.46
N GLU A 31 -9.63 13.01 6.68
CA GLU A 31 -8.23 12.70 6.95
C GLU A 31 -8.02 11.19 6.78
N VAL A 32 -7.00 10.81 6.00
CA VAL A 32 -6.65 9.42 5.75
C VAL A 32 -5.35 9.13 6.48
N GLY A 33 -5.43 8.33 7.55
CA GLY A 33 -4.28 7.86 8.31
C GLY A 33 -3.55 6.69 7.64
N TYR A 34 -2.52 6.19 8.34
CA TYR A 34 -1.82 4.97 7.94
C TYR A 34 -2.70 3.72 8.16
N PRO A 35 -2.56 2.69 7.32
CA PRO A 35 -3.32 1.44 7.45
C PRO A 35 -2.97 0.70 8.74
N SER A 36 -4.01 0.26 9.46
CA SER A 36 -3.86 -0.66 10.60
C SER A 36 -3.30 -2.03 10.15
N PRO A 37 -2.82 -2.89 11.07
CA PRO A 37 -2.37 -4.24 10.71
C PRO A 37 -3.40 -5.05 9.91
N ALA A 38 -4.69 -4.93 10.26
CA ALA A 38 -5.77 -5.58 9.53
C ALA A 38 -5.95 -5.00 8.12
N ASP A 39 -5.83 -3.67 7.98
CA ASP A 39 -5.90 -3.00 6.68
C ASP A 39 -4.71 -3.40 5.80
N ARG A 40 -3.50 -3.52 6.37
CA ARG A 40 -2.31 -3.97 5.63
C ARG A 40 -2.53 -5.35 5.03
N LEU A 41 -3.04 -6.29 5.81
CA LEU A 41 -3.37 -7.63 5.31
C LEU A 41 -4.43 -7.56 4.20
N ALA A 42 -5.46 -6.73 4.35
CA ALA A 42 -6.47 -6.53 3.31
C ALA A 42 -5.86 -5.95 2.01
N ILE A 43 -4.95 -4.97 2.13
CA ILE A 43 -4.23 -4.37 1.00
C ILE A 43 -3.34 -5.41 0.32
N PHE A 44 -2.59 -6.22 1.08
CA PHE A 44 -1.80 -7.34 0.54
C PHE A 44 -2.67 -8.31 -0.25
N ARG A 45 -3.81 -8.74 0.32
CA ARG A 45 -4.76 -9.64 -0.36
C ARG A 45 -5.31 -9.02 -1.64
N GLN A 46 -5.58 -7.72 -1.64
CA GLN A 46 -6.08 -7.03 -2.82
C GLN A 46 -5.05 -7.01 -3.96
N TYR A 47 -3.79 -6.69 -3.66
CA TYR A 47 -2.73 -6.66 -4.69
C TYR A 47 -2.30 -8.05 -5.16
N THR A 48 -2.35 -9.05 -4.28
CA THR A 48 -1.96 -10.42 -4.61
C THR A 48 -3.09 -11.23 -5.24
N LYS A 49 -4.32 -10.70 -5.33
CA LYS A 49 -5.48 -11.39 -5.92
C LYS A 49 -5.24 -11.88 -7.36
N ALA A 50 -4.46 -11.15 -8.14
CA ALA A 50 -4.12 -11.50 -9.52
C ALA A 50 -2.75 -12.19 -9.66
N MET A 51 -2.03 -12.40 -8.55
CA MET A 51 -0.71 -13.02 -8.55
C MET A 51 -0.86 -14.51 -8.29
N PRO A 52 -0.18 -15.38 -9.06
CA PRO A 52 -0.11 -16.78 -8.71
C PRO A 52 0.80 -16.93 -7.49
N LEU A 53 0.22 -17.17 -6.32
CA LEU A 53 0.97 -17.39 -5.08
C LEU A 53 1.27 -18.89 -4.91
N ALA A 54 2.46 -19.21 -4.41
CA ALA A 54 2.77 -20.56 -3.99
C ALA A 54 2.11 -20.88 -2.63
N THR A 55 1.99 -22.16 -2.31
CA THR A 55 1.30 -22.64 -1.10
C THR A 55 2.02 -22.29 0.21
N ASP A 56 3.29 -21.91 0.15
CA ASP A 56 4.12 -21.51 1.28
C ASP A 56 3.94 -20.03 1.66
N VAL A 57 3.16 -19.26 0.90
CA VAL A 57 2.99 -17.82 1.12
C VAL A 57 2.07 -17.53 2.29
N ASP A 58 2.61 -16.88 3.32
CA ASP A 58 1.85 -16.34 4.45
C ASP A 58 1.89 -14.81 4.45
N LEU A 59 0.85 -14.20 3.85
CA LEU A 59 0.68 -12.75 3.78
C LEU A 59 0.47 -12.11 5.16
N ALA A 60 -0.09 -12.86 6.13
CA ALA A 60 -0.27 -12.34 7.48
C ALA A 60 1.09 -12.16 8.16
N ALA A 61 1.97 -13.16 8.05
CA ALA A 61 3.34 -13.07 8.54
C ALA A 61 4.12 -11.93 7.87
N VAL A 62 4.01 -11.77 6.54
CA VAL A 62 4.67 -10.65 5.83
C VAL A 62 4.14 -9.31 6.36
N SER A 63 2.81 -9.14 6.48
CA SER A 63 2.22 -7.90 6.98
C SER A 63 2.60 -7.58 8.43
N ALA A 64 2.82 -8.60 9.26
CA ALA A 64 3.21 -8.47 10.66
C ALA A 64 4.71 -8.16 10.83
N SER A 65 5.56 -8.61 9.90
CA SER A 65 6.99 -8.27 9.89
C SER A 65 7.29 -6.80 9.58
N MET A 66 6.30 -6.04 9.11
CA MET A 66 6.44 -4.60 8.88
C MET A 66 6.33 -3.88 10.23
N HIS A 67 7.48 -3.61 10.85
CA HIS A 67 7.59 -3.21 12.26
C HIS A 67 7.13 -1.78 12.61
N ASP A 68 6.80 -0.92 11.64
CA ASP A 68 6.50 0.48 11.90
C ASP A 68 5.19 0.96 11.24
N ASP A 69 4.11 0.89 12.01
CA ASP A 69 2.75 1.31 11.60
C ASP A 69 2.69 2.75 11.09
N ALA A 70 3.59 3.64 11.54
CA ALA A 70 3.61 5.04 11.15
C ALA A 70 4.30 5.33 9.81
N THR A 71 4.92 4.32 9.18
CA THR A 71 5.62 4.50 7.90
C THR A 71 5.05 3.66 6.78
N VAL A 72 4.30 2.60 7.10
CA VAL A 72 3.76 1.70 6.08
C VAL A 72 2.59 2.35 5.36
N THR A 73 2.77 2.62 4.07
CA THR A 73 1.70 3.11 3.20
C THR A 73 1.21 2.01 2.27
N GLY A 74 -0.03 2.14 1.75
CA GLY A 74 -0.54 1.22 0.73
C GLY A 74 0.35 1.18 -0.53
N ALA A 75 1.01 2.28 -0.85
CA ALA A 75 1.98 2.35 -1.95
C ALA A 75 3.24 1.49 -1.69
N MET A 76 3.74 1.46 -0.45
CA MET A 76 4.86 0.58 -0.08
C MET A 76 4.48 -0.89 -0.16
N ILE A 77 3.28 -1.26 0.31
CA ILE A 77 2.76 -2.63 0.20
C ILE A 77 2.67 -3.06 -1.27
N HIS A 78 2.15 -2.18 -2.13
CA HIS A 78 2.11 -2.43 -3.58
C HIS A 78 3.52 -2.61 -4.17
N ALA A 79 4.48 -1.78 -3.78
CA ALA A 79 5.86 -1.87 -4.23
C ALA A 79 6.50 -3.22 -3.84
N ILE A 80 6.27 -3.69 -2.61
CA ILE A 80 6.74 -5.00 -2.14
C ILE A 80 6.13 -6.13 -2.98
N CYS A 81 4.82 -6.09 -3.25
CA CYS A 81 4.17 -7.11 -4.08
C CYS A 81 4.76 -7.15 -5.50
N LYS A 82 4.98 -5.97 -6.10
CA LYS A 82 5.58 -5.84 -7.42
C LYS A 82 7.03 -6.34 -7.45
N ASP A 83 7.82 -6.00 -6.44
CA ASP A 83 9.22 -6.45 -6.36
C ASP A 83 9.31 -7.96 -6.13
N ALA A 84 8.44 -8.53 -5.29
CA ALA A 84 8.34 -9.98 -5.12
C ALA A 84 8.01 -10.70 -6.45
N ALA A 85 7.07 -10.16 -7.23
CA ALA A 85 6.75 -10.70 -8.56
C ALA A 85 7.94 -10.62 -9.53
N LEU A 86 8.64 -9.48 -9.56
CA LEU A 86 9.82 -9.29 -10.39
C LEU A 86 10.96 -10.23 -9.99
N ARG A 87 11.14 -10.48 -8.69
CA ARG A 87 12.14 -11.43 -8.18
C ARG A 87 11.82 -12.86 -8.61
N ALA A 88 10.56 -13.27 -8.52
CA ALA A 88 10.13 -14.58 -9.01
C ALA A 88 10.41 -14.74 -10.51
N LEU A 89 10.08 -13.72 -11.31
CA LEU A 89 10.34 -13.73 -12.75
C LEU A 89 11.84 -13.77 -13.10
N ARG A 90 12.67 -13.07 -12.31
CA ARG A 90 14.13 -13.09 -12.48
C ARG A 90 14.76 -14.42 -12.07
N GLU A 91 14.18 -15.12 -11.09
CA GLU A 91 14.66 -16.45 -10.66
C GLU A 91 14.39 -17.49 -11.76
N SER A 92 13.22 -17.43 -12.40
CA SER A 92 12.88 -18.29 -13.53
C SER A 92 11.89 -17.61 -14.46
N GLU A 93 12.22 -17.55 -15.76
CA GLU A 93 11.30 -17.02 -16.79
C GLU A 93 10.02 -17.86 -16.90
N ALA A 94 10.07 -19.13 -16.47
CA ALA A 94 8.93 -20.04 -16.39
C ALA A 94 8.29 -20.08 -14.98
N ALA A 95 8.65 -19.16 -14.08
CA ALA A 95 8.11 -19.13 -12.73
C ALA A 95 6.58 -19.06 -12.77
N THR A 96 5.94 -20.15 -12.35
CA THR A 96 4.48 -20.27 -12.34
C THR A 96 3.88 -19.63 -11.08
N SER A 97 4.68 -19.37 -10.04
CA SER A 97 4.20 -18.86 -8.76
C SER A 97 5.23 -18.03 -7.99
N VAL A 98 4.75 -17.07 -7.20
CA VAL A 98 5.54 -16.27 -6.26
C VAL A 98 5.54 -16.95 -4.90
N ALA A 99 6.73 -17.39 -4.45
CA ALA A 99 6.96 -18.00 -3.14
C ALA A 99 7.26 -16.99 -2.01
N GLN A 100 7.17 -17.46 -0.76
CA GLN A 100 7.38 -16.63 0.44
C GLN A 100 8.74 -15.94 0.45
N ARG A 101 9.79 -16.63 -0.02
CA ARG A 101 11.16 -16.10 -0.13
C ARG A 101 11.23 -14.79 -0.91
N HIS A 102 10.43 -14.62 -1.95
CA HIS A 102 10.45 -13.39 -2.77
C HIS A 102 9.88 -12.21 -2.00
N PHE A 103 8.83 -12.43 -1.20
CA PHE A 103 8.27 -11.40 -0.32
C PHE A 103 9.25 -11.04 0.79
N SER A 104 9.90 -12.01 1.42
CA SER A 104 10.93 -11.76 2.44
C SER A 104 12.09 -10.94 1.88
N GLN A 105 12.55 -11.25 0.66
CA GLN A 105 13.60 -10.47 0.00
C GLN A 105 13.14 -9.07 -0.40
N ALA A 106 11.92 -8.94 -0.93
CA ALA A 106 11.34 -7.65 -1.31
C ALA A 106 11.12 -6.72 -0.10
N ALA A 107 10.74 -7.29 1.05
CA ALA A 107 10.58 -6.53 2.29
C ALA A 107 11.91 -5.93 2.78
N VAL A 108 13.04 -6.64 2.60
CA VAL A 108 14.38 -6.13 2.95
C VAL A 108 14.84 -5.01 2.00
N SER A 109 14.51 -5.10 0.71
CA SER A 109 14.87 -4.07 -0.26
C SER A 109 13.86 -2.93 -0.38
N ALA A 110 12.76 -2.98 0.37
CA ALA A 110 11.74 -1.94 0.31
C ALA A 110 12.38 -0.60 0.71
N PRO A 111 12.17 0.47 -0.08
CA PRO A 111 12.78 1.76 0.22
C PRO A 111 12.27 2.27 1.56
N SER A 112 13.16 2.36 2.56
CA SER A 112 12.94 3.24 3.70
C SER A 112 12.94 4.66 3.14
N ARG A 113 11.86 5.42 3.39
CA ARG A 113 11.80 6.82 2.97
C ARG A 113 13.04 7.55 3.51
N ARG A 114 13.98 7.89 2.63
CA ARG A 114 14.90 9.00 2.83
C ARG A 114 14.16 10.31 2.61
#